data_AF-A0A2M8LFL4-F1
#
_entry.id   AF-A0A2M8LFL4-F1
#
_cell.length_a   1.000
_cell.length_b   1.000
_cell.length_c   1.000
_cell.angle_alpha   90.00
_cell.angle_beta   90.00
_cell.angle_gamma   90.00
#
_symmetry.space_group_name_H-M   'P 1'
#
loop_
_entity.id
_entity.type
_entity.pdbx_description
1 polymer ?
#
loop_
_entity_poly.entity_id
_entity_poly.type
_entity_poly.pdbx_seq_one_letter_code
_entity_poly.pdbx_strand_id
1 'polypeptide(L)' 'MTTLNVFVQKTTGVREPYSADRVRTSVVRAGVTKRLADEAVREVTKKLRPTMPSETIDQCSLSTLKKRQPHLAPAMR' A
#
# COMPACT_ATOMS: atom_id res chain seq x y z
N MET A 1 -11.69 13.30 4.94
CA MET A 1 -10.67 12.46 4.28
C MET A 1 -9.77 13.39 3.50
N THR A 2 -8.50 13.54 3.88
CA THR A 2 -7.54 14.39 3.18
C THR A 2 -7.11 13.64 1.92
N THR A 3 -7.66 14.01 0.77
CA THR A 3 -7.25 13.45 -0.52
C THR A 3 -5.83 13.94 -0.78
N LEU A 4 -4.86 13.05 -0.58
CA LEU A 4 -3.49 13.29 -1.02
C LEU A 4 -3.53 13.34 -2.55
N ASN A 5 -3.38 14.52 -3.14
CA ASN A 5 -3.27 14.73 -4.60
C ASN A 5 -1.91 14.22 -5.12
N VAL A 6 -1.57 12.97 -4.82
CA VAL A 6 -0.34 12.33 -5.26
C VAL A 6 -0.71 11.31 -6.32
N PHE A 7 -0.13 11.45 -7.51
CA PHE A 7 -0.32 10.51 -8.61
C PHE A 7 0.76 9.44 -8.58
N VAL A 8 0.34 8.19 -8.65
CA VAL A 8 1.21 7.01 -8.68
C VAL A 8 1.21 6.42 -10.09
N GLN A 9 2.35 5.89 -10.50
CA GLN A 9 2.49 5.30 -11.82
C GLN A 9 2.28 3.80 -11.74
N LYS A 10 1.26 3.29 -12.44
CA LYS A 10 1.04 1.85 -12.57
C LYS A 10 2.10 1.20 -13.43
N THR A 11 2.23 -0.12 -13.29
CA THR A 11 3.05 -0.97 -14.18
C THR A 11 2.64 -0.83 -15.65
N THR A 12 1.38 -0.52 -15.94
CA THR A 12 0.86 -0.25 -17.29
C THR A 12 1.28 1.12 -17.86
N GLY A 13 2.03 1.92 -17.10
CA GLY A 13 2.42 3.29 -17.46
C GLY A 13 1.35 4.35 -17.14
N VAL A 14 0.14 3.93 -16.76
CA VAL A 14 -0.97 4.84 -16.43
C VAL A 14 -0.72 5.53 -15.08
N ARG A 15 -0.95 6.84 -15.03
CA ARG A 15 -0.95 7.61 -13.78
C ARG A 15 -2.35 7.66 -13.19
N GLU A 16 -2.48 7.20 -11.95
CA GLU A 16 -3.73 7.28 -11.20
C GLU A 16 -3.51 8.00 -9.87
N PRO A 17 -4.53 8.69 -9.34
CA PRO A 17 -4.46 9.24 -8.00
C PRO A 17 -4.25 8.11 -6.98
N TYR A 18 -3.32 8.34 -6.06
CA TYR A 18 -3.12 7.47 -4.91
C TYR A 18 -4.40 7.40 -4.09
N SER A 19 -4.79 6.18 -3.71
CA SER A 19 -5.93 5.93 -2.83
C SER A 19 -5.49 5.01 -1.71
N ALA A 20 -5.51 5.56 -0.49
CA ALA A 20 -5.26 4.82 0.74
C ALA A 20 -6.25 3.65 0.90
N ASP A 21 -7.49 3.79 0.44
CA ASP A 21 -8.49 2.72 0.49
C ASP A 21 -8.14 1.52 -0.39
N ARG A 22 -7.43 1.73 -1.51
CA ARG A 22 -6.94 0.61 -2.34
C ARG A 22 -5.88 -0.19 -1.62
N VAL A 23 -4.93 0.48 -0.97
CA VAL A 23 -3.91 -0.17 -0.14
C VAL A 23 -4.57 -0.96 0.99
N ARG A 24 -5.50 -0.32 1.73
CA ARG A 24 -6.25 -0.99 2.79
C ARG A 24 -7.00 -2.22 2.28
N THR A 25 -7.69 -2.11 1.14
CA THR A 25 -8.45 -3.23 0.55
C THR A 25 -7.55 -4.38 0.14
N SER A 26 -6.40 -4.08 -0.49
CA SER A 26 -5.41 -5.09 -0.89
C SER A 26 -4.88 -5.86 0.32
N VAL A 27 -4.54 -5.14 1.38
CA VAL A 27 -4.00 -5.70 2.62
C VAL A 27 -5.05 -6.51 3.39
N VAL A 28 -6.29 -6.03 3.49
CA VAL A 28 -7.40 -6.77 4.12
C VAL A 28 -7.74 -8.04 3.35
N ARG A 29 -7.71 -8.02 2.00
CA ARG A 29 -7.91 -9.23 1.18
C ARG A 29 -6.87 -10.31 1.44
N ALA A 30 -5.66 -9.92 1.82
CA ALA A 30 -4.60 -10.85 2.22
C ALA A 30 -4.76 -11.40 3.65
N GLY A 31 -5.88 -11.15 4.32
CA GLY A 31 -6.18 -11.65 5.66
C GLY A 31 -5.58 -10.82 6.79
N VAL A 32 -5.10 -9.61 6.50
CA VAL A 32 -4.50 -8.73 7.51
C VAL A 32 -5.57 -8.00 8.32
N THR A 33 -5.35 -7.88 9.63
CA THR A 33 -6.25 -7.13 10.51
C THR A 33 -6.34 -5.65 10.12
N LYS A 34 -7.52 -5.03 10.33
CA LYS A 34 -7.76 -3.62 10.03
C LYS A 34 -6.71 -2.68 10.64
N ARG A 35 -6.26 -2.97 11.86
CA ARG A 35 -5.22 -2.19 12.56
C ARG A 35 -3.89 -2.19 11.80
N LEU A 36 -3.45 -3.35 11.33
CA LEU A 36 -2.21 -3.47 10.56
C LEU A 36 -2.35 -2.88 9.15
N ALA A 37 -3.52 -2.98 8.55
CA ALA A 37 -3.82 -2.30 7.29
C ALA A 37 -3.69 -0.78 7.44
N ASP A 38 -4.18 -0.21 8.54
CA ASP A 38 -4.06 1.23 8.83
C ASP A 38 -2.60 1.65 9.10
N GLU A 39 -1.80 0.80 9.76
CA GLU A 39 -0.36 1.03 9.93
C GLU A 39 0.38 1.00 8.60
N ALA A 40 0.10 0.01 7.73
CA ALA A 40 0.70 -0.08 6.40
C ALA A 40 0.36 1.15 5.55
N VAL A 41 -0.90 1.59 5.57
CA VAL A 41 -1.35 2.81 4.90
C VAL A 41 -0.58 4.04 5.41
N ARG A 42 -0.39 4.17 6.73
CA ARG A 42 0.38 5.28 7.31
C ARG A 42 1.85 5.26 6.87
N GLU A 43 2.49 4.11 6.88
CA GLU A 43 3.89 3.96 6.47
C GLU A 43 4.08 4.24 4.98
N VAL A 44 3.17 3.75 4.13
CA VAL A 44 3.15 4.08 2.70
C VAL A 44 2.97 5.58 2.51
N THR A 45 2.01 6.18 3.21
CA THR A 45 1.71 7.62 3.09
C THR A 45 2.91 8.49 3.47
N LYS A 46 3.68 8.11 4.51
CA LYS A 46 4.91 8.83 4.89
C LYS A 46 6.00 8.76 3.81
N LYS A 47 6.05 7.67 3.04
CA LYS A 47 7.05 7.43 1.99
C LYS A 47 6.58 7.82 0.60
N LEU A 48 5.31 8.18 0.47
CA LEU A 48 4.66 8.46 -0.80
C LEU A 48 5.33 9.66 -1.47
N ARG A 49 5.73 9.48 -2.73
CA ARG A 49 6.30 10.54 -3.57
C ARG A 49 5.49 10.68 -4.86
N PRO A 50 5.44 11.88 -5.47
CA PRO A 50 4.93 12.05 -6.82
C PRO A 50 5.64 11.08 -7.76
N THR A 51 4.89 10.48 -8.68
CA THR A 51 5.41 9.54 -9.69
C THR A 51 6.04 8.27 -9.12
N MET A 52 5.81 7.97 -7.84
CA MET A 52 6.22 6.68 -7.28
C MET A 52 5.49 5.54 -8.01
N PRO A 53 6.20 4.47 -8.40
CA PRO A 53 5.57 3.29 -8.99
C PRO A 53 4.62 2.62 -7.99
N SER A 54 3.48 2.12 -8.48
CA SER A 54 2.52 1.35 -7.66
C SER A 54 3.17 0.12 -7.04
N GLU A 55 4.09 -0.52 -7.77
CA GLU A 55 4.84 -1.67 -7.26
C GLU A 55 5.69 -1.32 -6.03
N THR A 56 6.28 -0.12 -5.99
CA THR A 56 7.04 0.36 -4.82
C THR A 56 6.13 0.56 -3.60
N ILE A 57 4.89 0.97 -3.83
CA ILE A 57 3.87 1.11 -2.78
C ILE A 57 3.48 -0.26 -2.23
N ASP A 58 3.25 -1.23 -3.11
CA ASP A 58 2.93 -2.61 -2.73
C ASP A 58 4.10 -3.24 -1.95
N GLN A 59 5.34 -3.05 -2.41
CA GLN A 59 6.54 -3.50 -1.71
C GLN A 59 6.71 -2.83 -0.33
N CYS A 60 6.40 -1.54 -0.19
CA CYS A 60 6.43 -0.86 1.11
C CYS A 60 5.39 -1.43 2.07
N SER A 61 4.18 -1.67 1.56
CA SER A 61 3.08 -2.30 2.32
C SER A 61 3.51 -3.67 2.79
N LEU A 62 4.02 -4.51 1.88
CA LEU A 62 4.44 -5.87 2.13
C LEU A 62 5.64 -5.95 3.07
N SER A 63 6.59 -5.02 2.99
CA SER A 63 7.72 -4.93 3.92
C SER A 63 7.27 -4.59 5.34
N THR A 64 6.28 -3.70 5.47
CA THR A 64 5.69 -3.34 6.77
C THR A 64 4.96 -4.52 7.38
N LEU A 65 4.21 -5.26 6.55
CA LEU A 65 3.50 -6.46 6.96
C LEU A 65 4.44 -7.61 7.31
N LYS A 66 5.48 -7.87 6.52
CA LYS A 66 6.52 -8.88 6.84
C LYS A 66 7.16 -8.67 8.20
N LYS A 67 7.42 -7.41 8.58
CA LYS A 67 8.00 -7.08 9.89
C LYS A 67 7.05 -7.35 11.07
N ARG A 68 5.73 -7.36 10.84
CA ARG A 68 4.73 -7.53 11.90
C ARG A 68 4.10 -8.92 11.92
N GLN A 69 3.84 -9.50 10.75
CA GLN A 69 3.20 -10.79 10.54
C GLN A 69 3.82 -11.49 9.32
N PRO A 70 4.99 -12.14 9.49
CA PRO A 70 5.71 -12.80 8.39
C PRO A 70 4.90 -13.92 7.71
N HIS A 71 3.94 -14.52 8.40
CA HIS A 71 3.05 -15.57 7.89
C HIS A 71 1.99 -15.07 6.89
N LEU A 72 1.70 -13.75 6.83
CA LEU A 72 0.72 -13.18 5.90
C LEU A 72 1.33 -12.67 4.59
N ALA A 73 2.66 -12.59 4.51
CA ALA A 73 3.37 -12.15 3.31
C ALA A 73 3.15 -13.03 2.05
N PRO A 74 2.93 -14.36 2.13
CA PRO A 74 2.65 -15.18 0.96
C PRO A 74 1.28 -14.94 0.33
N ALA A 75 0.31 -14.38 1.08
CA ALA A 75 -1.07 -14.19 0.63
C ALA A 75 -1.27 -12.93 -0.26
N MET A 76 -0.24 -12.10 -0.41
CA MET A 76 -0.25 -10.88 -1.23
C MET A 76 0.38 -11.07 -2.63
N ARG A 77 0.60 -12.31 -3.08
CA ARG A 77 1.21 -12.62 -4.38
C ARG A 77 0.21 -12.54 -5.52
#